data_AF-A0A840HIF0-F1
#
_entry.id   AF-A0A840HIF0-F1
#
_cell.length_a   1.000
_cell.length_b   1.000
_cell.length_c   1.000
_cell.angle_alpha   90.00
_cell.angle_beta   90.00
_cell.angle_gamma   90.00
#
_symmetry.space_group_name_H-M   'P 1'
#
loop_
_entity.id
_entity.type
_entity.pdbx_description
1 polymer ?
#
loop_
_entity_poly.entity_id
_entity_poly.type
_entity_poly.pdbx_seq_one_letter_code
_entity_poly.pdbx_strand_id
1 'polypeptide(L)'
;MNRLLAKDKELKEKKFTLAEIASGKELVKAEVLGHLRSIVYHNIPRVRALYQIAADIDLFELLGDDKDKLFKAIEYRHDCVHRNGRDSKGNRLEVFTKAYVQETADMMKHLVGKVEGKLYFDVTDDDDFPF
;
A
#
# COMPACT_ATOMS: atom_id res chain seq x y z
N MET A 1 -14.71 5.11 -0.85
CA MET A 1 -15.11 3.85 -0.17
C MET A 1 -15.83 2.87 -1.12
N ASN A 2 -16.86 3.28 -1.86
CA ASN A 2 -17.65 2.39 -2.73
C ASN A 2 -16.80 1.59 -3.75
N ARG A 3 -15.75 2.21 -4.33
CA ARG A 3 -14.82 1.52 -5.25
C ARG A 3 -14.16 0.30 -4.60
N LEU A 4 -13.74 0.40 -3.33
CA LEU A 4 -13.16 -0.72 -2.57
C LEU A 4 -14.17 -1.84 -2.34
N LEU A 5 -15.38 -1.51 -1.88
CA LEU A 5 -16.44 -2.50 -1.66
C LEU A 5 -16.80 -3.28 -2.94
N ALA A 6 -16.75 -2.62 -4.10
CA ALA A 6 -17.12 -3.24 -5.37
C ALA A 6 -16.00 -4.04 -6.05
N LYS A 7 -14.72 -3.67 -5.82
CA LYS A 7 -13.58 -4.17 -6.60
C LYS A 7 -12.51 -4.90 -5.78
N ASP A 8 -12.39 -4.65 -4.48
CA ASP A 8 -11.47 -5.41 -3.63
C ASP A 8 -12.03 -6.83 -3.42
N LYS A 9 -11.19 -7.84 -3.66
CA LYS A 9 -11.61 -9.25 -3.66
C LYS A 9 -12.14 -9.70 -2.30
N GLU A 10 -11.47 -9.33 -1.22
CA GLU A 10 -11.84 -9.77 0.13
C GLU A 10 -13.07 -9.02 0.64
N LEU A 11 -13.20 -7.73 0.32
CA LEU A 11 -14.36 -6.93 0.72
C LEU A 11 -15.62 -7.27 -0.07
N LYS A 12 -15.51 -7.49 -1.39
CA LYS A 12 -16.67 -7.80 -2.25
C LYS A 12 -17.34 -9.12 -1.88
N GLU A 13 -16.55 -10.09 -1.39
CA GLU A 13 -17.03 -11.43 -1.07
C GLU A 13 -17.53 -11.59 0.37
N LYS A 14 -17.29 -10.60 1.24
CA LYS A 14 -17.77 -10.62 2.63
C LYS A 14 -19.30 -10.58 2.69
N LYS A 15 -19.87 -11.43 3.55
CA LYS A 15 -21.31 -11.54 3.82
C LYS A 15 -21.59 -11.34 5.30
N PHE A 16 -22.74 -10.77 5.61
CA PHE A 16 -23.20 -10.51 6.97
C PHE A 16 -24.65 -10.98 7.13
N THR A 17 -24.97 -11.43 8.33
CA THR A 17 -26.32 -11.77 8.76
C THR A 17 -27.09 -10.51 9.17
N LEU A 18 -28.43 -10.60 9.22
CA LEU A 18 -29.25 -9.48 9.67
C LEU A 18 -28.98 -9.11 11.15
N ALA A 19 -28.60 -10.09 11.99
CA ALA A 19 -28.25 -9.83 13.39
C ALA A 19 -26.97 -8.99 13.52
N GLU A 20 -25.94 -9.28 12.70
CA GLU A 20 -24.70 -8.50 12.65
C GLU A 20 -24.94 -7.09 12.12
N ILE A 21 -25.81 -6.95 11.12
CA ILE A 21 -26.19 -5.63 10.58
C ILE A 21 -26.96 -4.82 11.63
N ALA A 22 -27.87 -5.46 12.38
CA ALA A 22 -28.67 -4.81 13.41
C ALA A 22 -27.85 -4.34 14.62
N SER A 23 -26.71 -4.97 14.91
CA SER A 23 -25.89 -4.68 16.09
C SER A 23 -24.99 -3.45 15.95
N GLY A 24 -24.76 -2.93 14.73
CA GLY A 24 -23.81 -1.84 14.51
C GLY A 24 -24.18 -0.90 13.36
N LYS A 25 -24.37 0.39 13.67
CA LYS A 25 -24.64 1.45 12.67
C LYS A 25 -23.51 1.65 11.64
N GLU A 26 -22.29 1.22 11.96
CA GLU A 26 -21.08 1.46 11.16
C GLU A 26 -20.36 0.16 10.74
N LEU A 27 -21.08 -0.98 10.68
CA LEU A 27 -20.50 -2.29 10.38
C LEU A 27 -19.59 -2.27 9.14
N VAL A 28 -20.09 -1.74 8.02
CA VAL A 28 -19.35 -1.69 6.76
C VAL A 28 -18.03 -0.92 6.90
N LYS A 29 -18.05 0.23 7.58
CA LYS A 29 -16.86 1.05 7.80
C LYS A 29 -15.86 0.34 8.69
N ALA A 30 -16.31 -0.28 9.77
CA ALA A 30 -15.47 -1.05 10.68
C ALA A 30 -14.76 -2.20 9.94
N GLU A 31 -15.49 -2.90 9.06
CA GLU A 31 -14.98 -4.02 8.27
C GLU A 31 -13.98 -3.60 7.20
N VAL A 32 -14.23 -2.49 6.52
CA VAL A 32 -13.28 -1.89 5.56
C VAL A 32 -12.01 -1.47 6.29
N LEU A 33 -12.11 -0.77 7.43
CA LEU A 33 -10.93 -0.36 8.21
C LEU A 33 -10.18 -1.56 8.77
N GLY A 34 -10.89 -2.58 9.25
CA GLY A 34 -10.30 -3.83 9.72
C GLY A 34 -9.53 -4.55 8.61
N HIS A 35 -10.10 -4.62 7.40
CA HIS A 35 -9.42 -5.13 6.22
C HIS A 35 -8.17 -4.33 5.88
N LEU A 36 -8.27 -3.01 5.76
CA LEU A 36 -7.10 -2.18 5.41
C LEU A 36 -5.98 -2.30 6.45
N ARG A 37 -6.31 -2.41 7.74
CA ARG A 37 -5.32 -2.62 8.82
C ARG A 37 -4.65 -4.00 8.80
N SER A 38 -5.32 -5.02 8.27
CA SER A 38 -4.74 -6.37 8.18
C SER A 38 -3.70 -6.48 7.06
N ILE A 39 -3.63 -5.50 6.16
CA ILE A 39 -2.76 -5.53 5.00
C ILE A 39 -1.31 -5.34 5.43
N VAL A 40 -0.49 -6.29 5.00
CA VAL A 40 0.95 -6.24 5.16
C VAL A 40 1.54 -5.30 4.09
N TYR A 41 1.77 -4.04 4.43
CA TYR A 41 2.13 -3.00 3.45
C TYR A 41 3.48 -3.19 2.73
N HIS A 42 4.36 -4.08 3.21
CA HIS A 42 5.55 -4.46 2.43
C HIS A 42 5.23 -5.42 1.27
N ASN A 43 3.98 -5.93 1.17
CA ASN A 43 3.46 -6.56 -0.03
C ASN A 43 3.00 -5.47 -1.02
N ILE A 44 3.96 -4.85 -1.71
CA ILE A 44 3.68 -3.76 -2.65
C ILE A 44 2.69 -4.14 -3.76
N PRO A 45 2.69 -5.36 -4.33
CA PRO A 45 1.65 -5.75 -5.29
C PRO A 45 0.22 -5.62 -4.72
N ARG A 46 -0.01 -6.03 -3.46
CA ARG A 46 -1.30 -5.86 -2.79
C ARG A 46 -1.61 -4.38 -2.56
N VAL A 47 -0.63 -3.60 -2.11
CA VAL A 47 -0.80 -2.16 -1.88
C VAL A 47 -1.12 -1.42 -3.19
N ARG A 48 -0.42 -1.74 -4.29
CA ARG A 48 -0.70 -1.19 -5.63
C ARG A 48 -2.15 -1.41 -6.04
N ALA A 49 -2.66 -2.63 -5.86
CA ALA A 49 -4.05 -2.94 -6.20
C ALA A 49 -5.05 -2.07 -5.41
N LEU A 50 -4.78 -1.79 -4.13
CA LEU A 50 -5.62 -0.90 -3.32
C LEU A 50 -5.61 0.53 -3.86
N TYR A 51 -4.43 1.08 -4.16
CA TYR A 51 -4.30 2.44 -4.69
C TYR A 51 -4.97 2.57 -6.06
N GLN A 52 -4.86 1.54 -6.90
CA GLN A 52 -5.53 1.51 -8.20
C GLN A 52 -7.06 1.44 -8.05
N ILE A 53 -7.58 0.67 -7.09
CA ILE A 53 -9.01 0.59 -6.84
C ILE A 53 -9.55 1.88 -6.21
N ALA A 54 -8.89 2.37 -5.16
CA ALA A 54 -9.39 3.45 -4.32
C ALA A 54 -9.20 4.83 -4.95
N ALA A 55 -8.04 5.06 -5.55
CA ALA A 55 -7.58 6.36 -6.03
C ALA A 55 -7.22 6.39 -7.52
N ASP A 56 -7.41 5.29 -8.26
CA ASP A 56 -7.00 5.20 -9.67
C ASP A 56 -5.51 5.48 -9.92
N ILE A 57 -4.68 5.23 -8.90
CA ILE A 57 -3.24 5.45 -8.97
C ILE A 57 -2.54 4.11 -9.13
N ASP A 58 -1.75 4.00 -10.19
CA ASP A 58 -0.81 2.90 -10.35
C ASP A 58 0.57 3.25 -9.74
N LEU A 59 0.89 2.63 -8.60
CA LEU A 59 2.17 2.84 -7.92
C LEU A 59 3.38 2.43 -8.77
N PHE A 60 3.25 1.45 -9.66
CA PHE A 60 4.38 1.02 -10.50
C PHE A 60 4.67 2.01 -11.61
N GLU A 61 3.65 2.68 -12.15
CA GLU A 61 3.85 3.78 -13.09
C GLU A 61 4.57 4.96 -12.41
N LEU A 62 4.19 5.29 -11.17
CA LEU A 62 4.84 6.36 -10.41
C LEU A 62 6.30 6.04 -10.05
N LEU A 63 6.60 4.77 -9.79
CA LEU A 63 7.95 4.29 -9.50
C LEU A 63 8.84 4.24 -10.74
N GLY A 64 8.30 3.89 -11.91
CA GLY A 64 9.08 3.72 -13.13
C GLY A 64 10.27 2.76 -12.91
N ASP A 65 11.47 3.21 -13.28
CA ASP A 65 12.71 2.42 -13.19
C ASP A 65 13.14 2.10 -11.74
N ASP A 66 12.63 2.83 -10.74
CA ASP A 66 12.93 2.56 -9.33
C ASP A 66 12.15 1.35 -8.77
N LYS A 67 11.20 0.81 -9.52
CA LYS A 67 10.40 -0.35 -9.12
C LYS A 67 11.28 -1.55 -8.75
N ASP A 68 12.26 -1.89 -9.58
CA ASP A 68 13.11 -3.07 -9.34
C ASP A 68 14.00 -2.89 -8.12
N LYS A 69 14.49 -1.66 -7.88
CA LYS A 69 15.25 -1.31 -6.68
C LYS A 69 14.38 -1.45 -5.42
N LEU A 70 13.12 -1.00 -5.47
CA LEU A 70 12.18 -1.16 -4.36
C LEU A 70 11.92 -2.64 -4.04
N PHE A 71 11.68 -3.48 -5.06
CA PHE A 71 11.50 -4.92 -4.85
C PHE A 71 12.73 -5.57 -4.24
N LYS A 72 13.94 -5.17 -4.67
CA LYS A 72 15.18 -5.65 -4.08
C LYS A 72 15.31 -5.21 -2.62
N ALA A 73 14.96 -3.96 -2.30
CA ALA A 73 14.97 -3.48 -0.93
C ALA A 73 14.00 -4.25 -0.01
N ILE A 74 12.84 -4.66 -0.53
CA ILE A 74 11.88 -5.49 0.21
C ILE A 74 12.44 -6.88 0.45
N GLU A 75 13.06 -7.51 -0.56
CA GLU A 75 13.73 -8.80 -0.40
C GLU A 75 14.81 -8.73 0.70
N TYR A 76 15.66 -7.70 0.66
CA TYR A 76 16.67 -7.50 1.70
C TYR A 76 16.06 -7.26 3.08
N ARG A 77 14.93 -6.55 3.18
CA ARG A 77 14.19 -6.41 4.44
C ARG A 77 13.71 -7.77 4.96
N HIS A 78 13.21 -8.64 4.09
CA HIS A 78 12.81 -10.00 4.49
C HIS A 78 13.99 -10.80 5.00
N ASP A 79 15.14 -10.73 4.32
CA ASP A 79 16.36 -11.41 4.76
C ASP A 79 16.90 -10.83 6.09
N CYS A 80 16.82 -9.52 6.30
CA CYS A 80 17.12 -8.90 7.60
C CYS A 80 16.26 -9.47 8.73
N VAL A 81 14.93 -9.48 8.53
CA VAL A 81 13.96 -9.84 9.58
C VAL A 81 13.88 -11.36 9.83
N HIS A 82 13.95 -12.17 8.78
CA HIS A 82 13.69 -13.61 8.86
C HIS A 82 14.96 -14.46 8.77
N ARG A 83 16.07 -13.90 8.29
CA ARG A 83 17.35 -14.62 8.10
C ARG A 83 18.53 -13.91 8.77
N ASN A 84 18.28 -12.98 9.69
CA ASN A 84 19.30 -12.21 10.42
C ASN A 84 20.32 -11.53 9.50
N GLY A 85 19.85 -10.97 8.37
CA GLY A 85 20.69 -10.27 7.40
C GLY A 85 21.55 -11.20 6.53
N ARG A 86 21.09 -12.43 6.33
CA ARG A 86 21.68 -13.40 5.41
C ARG A 86 20.72 -13.77 4.31
N ASP A 87 21.24 -14.08 3.13
CA ASP A 87 20.42 -14.57 2.02
C ASP A 87 19.92 -16.02 2.27
N SER A 88 19.14 -16.54 1.32
CA SER A 88 18.64 -17.92 1.38
C SER A 88 19.73 -19.01 1.34
N LYS A 89 20.96 -18.65 0.99
CA LYS A 89 22.14 -19.52 0.94
C LYS A 89 23.02 -19.36 2.19
N GLY A 90 22.68 -18.47 3.11
CA GLY A 90 23.41 -18.20 4.33
C GLY A 90 24.54 -17.17 4.21
N ASN A 91 24.69 -16.52 3.04
CA ASN A 91 25.69 -15.47 2.85
C ASN A 91 25.24 -14.19 3.54
N ARG A 92 26.17 -13.48 4.19
CA ARG A 92 25.88 -12.20 4.82
C ARG A 92 25.63 -11.13 3.75
N LEU A 93 24.58 -10.35 3.94
CA LEU A 93 24.29 -9.18 3.11
C LEU A 93 25.18 -8.01 3.53
N GLU A 94 25.89 -7.40 2.57
CA GLU A 94 26.83 -6.28 2.80
C GLU A 94 26.38 -4.97 2.14
N VAL A 95 25.19 -4.96 1.54
CA VAL A 95 24.63 -3.83 0.79
C VAL A 95 24.21 -2.65 1.68
N PHE A 96 24.07 -2.86 3.00
CA PHE A 96 23.49 -1.90 3.94
C PHE A 96 24.47 -0.79 4.34
N THR A 97 24.77 0.09 3.40
CA THR A 97 25.50 1.34 3.67
C THR A 97 24.54 2.45 4.07
N LYS A 98 25.06 3.52 4.70
CA LYS A 98 24.26 4.73 4.98
C LYS A 98 23.62 5.29 3.70
N ALA A 99 24.38 5.29 2.59
CA ALA A 99 23.89 5.75 1.29
C ALA A 99 22.71 4.90 0.81
N TYR A 100 22.83 3.56 0.85
CA TYR A 100 21.76 2.65 0.45
C TYR A 100 20.46 2.88 1.23
N VAL A 101 20.56 3.04 2.55
CA VAL A 101 19.39 3.30 3.41
C VAL A 101 18.77 4.66 3.07
N GLN A 102 19.60 5.68 2.86
CA GLN A 102 19.16 7.03 2.50
C GLN A 102 18.44 7.04 1.14
N GLU A 103 19.03 6.41 0.11
CA GLU A 103 18.45 6.30 -1.22
C GLU A 103 17.10 5.56 -1.19
N THR A 104 17.00 4.47 -0.42
CA THR A 104 15.74 3.74 -0.24
C THR A 104 14.67 4.62 0.43
N ALA A 105 15.05 5.39 1.45
CA ALA A 105 14.15 6.30 2.13
C ALA A 105 13.68 7.44 1.21
N ASP A 106 14.59 8.02 0.44
CA ASP A 106 14.28 9.12 -0.46
C ASP A 106 13.45 8.69 -1.66
N MET A 107 13.65 7.46 -2.16
CA MET A 107 12.78 6.82 -3.14
C MET A 107 11.34 6.69 -2.62
N MET A 108 11.17 6.20 -1.38
CA MET A 108 9.84 6.08 -0.76
C MET A 108 9.18 7.45 -0.54
N LYS A 109 9.94 8.46 -0.11
CA LYS A 109 9.44 9.84 0.01
C LYS A 109 9.00 10.40 -1.34
N HIS A 110 9.78 10.19 -2.40
CA HIS A 110 9.40 10.62 -3.75
C HIS A 110 8.12 9.93 -4.23
N LEU A 111 7.96 8.62 -3.98
CA LEU A 111 6.73 7.91 -4.29
C LEU A 111 5.53 8.52 -3.55
N VAL A 112 5.66 8.76 -2.24
CA VAL A 112 4.60 9.40 -1.45
C VAL A 112 4.26 10.78 -1.99
N GLY A 113 5.26 11.63 -2.28
CA GLY A 113 5.03 12.96 -2.85
C GLY A 113 4.34 12.92 -4.22
N LYS A 114 4.67 11.93 -5.09
CA LYS A 114 3.97 11.73 -6.37
C LYS A 114 2.51 11.30 -6.17
N VAL A 115 2.25 10.43 -5.19
CA VAL A 115 0.89 10.01 -4.82
C VAL A 115 0.08 11.19 -4.29
N GLU A 116 0.62 11.95 -3.35
CA GLU A 116 0.00 13.15 -2.80
C GLU A 116 -0.31 14.16 -3.91
N GLY A 117 0.65 14.43 -4.80
CA GLY A 117 0.45 15.33 -5.94
C GLY A 117 -0.71 14.90 -6.84
N LYS A 118 -0.85 13.60 -7.13
CA LYS A 118 -2.01 13.08 -7.89
C LYS A 118 -3.32 13.24 -7.13
N LEU A 119 -3.33 12.99 -5.82
CA LEU A 119 -4.53 13.13 -5.00
C LEU A 119 -4.99 14.59 -4.87
N TYR A 120 -4.06 15.55 -4.76
CA TYR A 120 -4.43 16.96 -4.69
C TYR A 120 -4.93 17.50 -6.03
N PHE A 121 -4.35 17.07 -7.15
CA PHE A 121 -4.80 17.48 -8.49
C PHE A 121 -6.23 16.99 -8.77
N ASP A 122 -6.55 15.76 -8.38
CA ASP A 122 -7.90 15.15 -8.54
C ASP A 122 -8.96 15.85 -7.68
N VAL A 123 -8.57 16.54 -6.60
CA VAL A 123 -9.47 17.31 -5.73
C VAL A 123 -9.70 18.73 -6.25
N THR A 124 -8.77 19.31 -7.01
CA THR A 124 -8.90 20.67 -7.57
C THR A 124 -9.66 20.75 -8.90
N ASP A 125 -9.86 19.61 -9.57
CA ASP A 125 -10.71 19.55 -10.77
C ASP A 125 -12.22 19.41 -10.44
N ASP A 126 -12.56 19.11 -9.18
CA ASP A 126 -13.90 19.23 -8.62
C ASP A 126 -13.99 20.55 -7.81
N ASP A 127 -14.09 21.69 -8.51
CA ASP A 127 -14.48 22.99 -7.95
C ASP A 127 -15.96 22.95 -7.49
N ASP A 128 -16.27 22.09 -6.51
CA ASP A 128 -17.56 22.07 -5.82
C ASP A 128 -17.44 21.43 -4.42
N PHE A 129 -16.65 22.05 -3.54
CA PHE A 129 -16.88 21.96 -2.10
C PHE A 129 -16.85 23.36 -1.47
N PRO A 130 -18.02 23.94 -1.12
CA PRO A 130 -18.09 25.23 -0.47
C PRO A 130 -17.72 25.02 1.00
N PHE A 131 -16.61 25.62 1.42
CA PHE A 131 -16.48 26.09 2.80
C PHE A 131 -16.75 27.59 2.81
#